data_AF-A0AAN7DN08-F1
#
_entry.id   AF-A0AAN7DN08-F1
#
_cell.length_a   1.000
_cell.length_b   1.000
_cell.length_c   1.000
_cell.angle_alpha   90.00
_cell.angle_beta   90.00
_cell.angle_gamma   90.00
#
_symmetry.space_group_name_H-M   'P 1'
#
loop_
_entity.id
_entity.type
_entity.pdbx_description
1 polymer ?
#
loop_
_entity_poly.entity_id
_entity_poly.type
_entity_poly.pdbx_seq_one_letter_code
_entity_poly.pdbx_strand_id
1 'polypeptide(L)'
;MAFPDQERTALLESATTPSPPTASFSHWHITTSPRSTAAVAQIKLGALRRFWHTSFALLRGPAHPPMSRPPHLLLPPRLWRDFWSLCLPAKTFTPWWRLLHGHLSVQTRLHNINRVRHPSPLCKLCIEAPEDEYHMIIGCGMKSLFWYEVISHLGLTDLFPTDDAIWIELTTLHDQEHNLLGISILELLGAAFSSLWQHHWGCTLEDKAWRTRIVFSSFLEDHSKLISSFLDM
;
A
#
# COMPACT_ATOMS: atom_id res chain seq x y z
N MET A 1 -62.01 24.36 51.40
CA MET A 1 -60.96 23.80 52.29
C MET A 1 -59.69 23.70 51.47
N ALA A 2 -58.78 24.64 51.70
CA ALA A 2 -57.49 24.70 51.03
C ALA A 2 -56.53 23.75 51.75
N PHE A 3 -55.89 22.85 50.99
CA PHE A 3 -54.74 22.11 51.46
C PHE A 3 -53.50 23.03 51.37
N PRO A 4 -52.66 23.12 52.42
CA PRO A 4 -51.57 24.07 52.48
C PRO A 4 -50.42 23.70 51.52
N ASP A 5 -49.82 24.72 50.89
CA ASP A 5 -48.67 24.66 49.96
C ASP A 5 -47.38 24.05 50.54
N GLN A 6 -47.41 23.54 51.78
CA GLN A 6 -46.23 23.12 52.53
C GLN A 6 -45.82 21.66 52.27
N GLU A 7 -46.68 20.84 51.64
CA GLU A 7 -46.38 19.44 51.29
C GLU A 7 -45.82 19.24 49.87
N ARG A 8 -45.84 20.26 49.01
CA ARG A 8 -45.21 20.20 47.68
C ARG A 8 -43.69 20.44 47.71
N THR A 9 -43.19 21.05 48.76
CA THR A 9 -41.76 21.41 48.89
C THR A 9 -40.92 20.28 49.48
N ALA A 10 -41.53 19.23 50.05
CA ALA A 10 -40.81 18.10 50.65
C ALA A 10 -40.46 16.97 49.67
N LEU A 11 -40.85 17.07 48.39
CA LEU A 11 -40.51 16.08 47.35
C LEU A 11 -39.39 16.54 46.39
N LEU A 12 -38.75 17.69 46.68
CA LEU A 12 -37.64 18.23 45.88
C LEU A 12 -36.28 18.27 46.61
N GLU A 13 -36.18 17.64 47.79
CA GLU A 13 -34.92 17.49 48.52
C GLU A 13 -34.61 16.01 48.75
N SER A 14 -34.02 15.38 47.75
CA SER A 14 -33.04 14.26 47.82
C SER A 14 -32.95 13.61 46.44
N ALA A 15 -31.80 13.35 45.82
CA ALA A 15 -30.43 13.31 46.29
C ALA A 15 -29.52 13.84 45.17
N THR A 16 -28.58 14.73 45.51
CA THR A 16 -27.42 14.98 44.65
C THR A 16 -26.54 13.74 44.74
N THR A 17 -26.80 12.75 43.89
CA THR A 17 -25.86 11.67 43.64
C THR A 17 -24.57 12.33 43.16
N PRO A 18 -23.40 12.11 43.82
CA PRO A 18 -22.15 12.57 43.23
C PRO A 18 -22.04 11.91 41.86
N SER A 19 -22.00 12.74 40.82
CA SER A 19 -21.67 12.25 39.49
C SER A 19 -20.38 11.44 39.61
N PRO A 20 -20.33 10.21 39.07
CA PRO A 20 -19.08 9.46 39.10
C PRO A 20 -17.99 10.36 38.51
N PRO A 21 -16.79 10.42 39.12
CA PRO A 21 -15.73 11.25 38.58
C PRO A 21 -15.58 10.88 37.12
N THR A 22 -15.87 11.82 36.22
CA THR A 22 -15.68 11.62 34.78
C THR A 22 -14.28 11.08 34.62
N ALA A 23 -14.17 9.83 34.14
CA ALA A 23 -12.91 9.15 33.99
C ALA A 23 -11.98 10.04 33.16
N SER A 24 -11.06 10.71 33.85
CA SER A 24 -10.20 11.72 33.24
C SER A 24 -9.06 10.97 32.57
N PHE A 25 -9.16 10.75 31.26
CA PHE A 25 -8.09 10.14 30.47
C PHE A 25 -6.87 11.07 30.29
N SER A 26 -6.84 12.20 30.99
CA SER A 26 -5.80 13.23 30.94
C SER A 26 -4.41 12.72 31.36
N HIS A 27 -4.36 11.66 32.19
CA HIS A 27 -3.13 11.04 32.65
C HIS A 27 -2.62 9.93 31.71
N TRP A 28 -3.41 9.53 30.70
CA TRP A 28 -2.99 8.54 29.73
C TRP A 28 -2.16 9.21 28.65
N HIS A 29 -0.92 8.75 28.49
CA HIS A 29 -0.01 9.20 27.45
C HIS A 29 0.34 8.06 26.51
N ILE A 30 0.48 8.37 25.23
CA ILE A 30 0.95 7.43 24.22
C ILE A 30 2.14 7.98 23.47
N THR A 31 3.04 7.08 23.06
CA THR A 31 4.25 7.42 22.33
C THR A 31 3.91 7.58 20.86
N THR A 32 4.04 8.80 20.31
CA THR A 32 3.66 9.12 18.92
C THR A 32 4.85 9.04 17.97
N SER A 33 6.06 9.42 18.41
CA SER A 33 7.34 9.16 17.71
C SER A 33 8.41 8.63 18.69
N PRO A 34 9.61 8.21 18.24
CA PRO A 34 10.70 7.83 19.16
C PRO A 34 11.09 8.93 20.17
N ARG A 35 10.71 10.19 19.89
CA ARG A 35 11.05 11.36 20.71
C ARG A 35 9.83 12.15 21.18
N SER A 36 8.61 11.63 21.00
CA SER A 36 7.38 12.38 21.31
C SER A 36 6.33 11.52 21.98
N THR A 37 5.74 12.08 23.04
CA THR A 37 4.58 11.56 23.76
C THR A 37 3.45 12.57 23.71
N ALA A 38 2.21 12.10 23.64
CA ALA A 38 1.02 12.94 23.64
C ALA A 38 -0.04 12.38 24.59
N ALA A 39 -0.79 13.26 25.25
CA ALA A 39 -1.93 12.85 26.06
C ALA A 39 -3.04 12.30 25.15
N VAL A 40 -3.65 11.17 25.53
CA VAL A 40 -4.72 10.50 24.77
C VAL A 40 -5.90 11.46 24.54
N ALA A 41 -6.20 12.32 25.50
CA ALA A 41 -7.27 13.32 25.39
C ALA A 41 -7.04 14.38 24.29
N GLN A 42 -5.79 14.59 23.86
CA GLN A 42 -5.41 15.63 22.90
C GLN A 42 -5.01 15.08 21.53
N ILE A 43 -4.93 13.75 21.39
CA ILE A 43 -4.47 13.12 20.15
C ILE A 43 -5.63 12.92 19.17
N LYS A 44 -5.36 13.10 17.88
CA LYS A 44 -6.33 12.77 16.82
C LYS A 44 -6.65 11.28 16.87
N LEU A 45 -7.93 10.94 16.71
CA LEU A 45 -8.44 9.56 16.66
C LEU A 45 -7.67 8.66 15.68
N GLY A 46 -7.24 9.18 14.53
CA GLY A 46 -6.43 8.43 13.57
C GLY A 46 -5.03 8.05 14.07
N ALA A 47 -4.42 8.89 14.92
CA ALA A 47 -3.12 8.58 15.54
C ALA A 47 -3.28 7.58 16.69
N LEU A 48 -4.37 7.69 17.46
CA LEU A 48 -4.71 6.72 18.50
C LEU A 48 -4.95 5.31 17.90
N ARG A 49 -5.69 5.22 16.78
CA ARG A 49 -5.91 3.96 16.05
C ARG A 49 -4.62 3.32 15.56
N ARG A 50 -3.66 4.12 15.08
CA ARG A 50 -2.34 3.60 14.68
C ARG A 50 -1.55 3.08 15.88
N PHE A 51 -1.59 3.79 17.00
CA PHE A 51 -0.90 3.39 18.24
C PHE A 51 -1.40 2.04 18.78
N TRP A 52 -2.71 1.81 18.77
CA TRP A 52 -3.32 0.55 19.21
C TRP A 52 -3.35 -0.54 18.13
N HIS A 53 -2.82 -0.29 16.95
CA HIS A 53 -2.77 -1.32 15.91
C HIS A 53 -1.83 -2.44 16.33
N THR A 54 -2.23 -3.70 16.13
CA THR A 54 -1.41 -4.89 16.47
C THR A 54 -0.03 -4.86 15.80
N SER A 55 0.07 -4.23 14.64
CA SER A 55 1.32 -3.99 13.92
C SER A 55 2.04 -2.68 14.27
N PHE A 56 1.72 -1.97 15.35
CA PHE A 56 2.28 -0.65 15.67
C PHE A 56 3.82 -0.62 15.72
N ALA A 57 4.44 -1.66 16.30
CA ALA A 57 5.89 -1.81 16.31
C ALA A 57 6.47 -1.93 14.90
N LEU A 58 5.76 -2.65 14.02
CA LEU A 58 6.11 -2.74 12.60
C LEU A 58 5.95 -1.38 11.95
N LEU A 59 4.83 -0.66 12.12
CA LEU A 59 4.57 0.68 11.51
C LEU A 59 5.68 1.73 11.76
N ARG A 60 6.54 1.54 12.77
CA ARG A 60 7.67 2.44 13.10
C ARG A 60 9.01 2.08 12.48
N GLY A 61 9.18 0.88 11.93
CA GLY A 61 10.47 0.49 11.34
C GLY A 61 10.73 1.16 9.97
N PRO A 62 11.90 0.95 9.37
CA PRO A 62 12.13 1.15 7.94
C PRO A 62 11.26 0.19 7.11
N ALA A 63 10.77 0.64 5.95
CA ALA A 63 10.22 -0.27 4.95
C ALA A 63 11.38 -1.09 4.38
N HIS A 64 11.36 -2.42 4.56
CA HIS A 64 12.35 -3.33 4.00
C HIS A 64 11.62 -4.52 3.37
N PRO A 65 12.11 -5.07 2.24
CA PRO A 65 11.62 -6.33 1.72
C PRO A 65 11.95 -7.51 2.67
N PRO A 66 11.04 -8.50 2.84
CA PRO A 66 9.65 -8.48 2.44
C PRO A 66 8.84 -7.52 3.32
N MET A 67 8.00 -6.68 2.71
CA MET A 67 7.17 -5.69 3.41
C MET A 67 6.26 -6.40 4.43
N SER A 68 6.71 -6.45 5.69
CA SER A 68 5.99 -7.14 6.76
C SER A 68 4.74 -6.37 7.25
N ARG A 69 4.32 -5.33 6.52
CA ARG A 69 3.21 -4.45 6.88
C ARG A 69 2.17 -4.46 5.77
N PRO A 70 0.88 -4.38 6.10
CA PRO A 70 -0.14 -4.07 5.11
C PRO A 70 0.13 -2.66 4.54
N PRO A 71 0.39 -2.51 3.23
CA PRO A 71 0.82 -1.23 2.68
C PRO A 71 -0.26 -0.13 2.76
N HIS A 72 -1.54 -0.49 2.92
CA HIS A 72 -2.60 0.48 3.23
C HIS A 72 -2.46 1.17 4.60
N LEU A 73 -1.63 0.64 5.51
CA LEU A 73 -1.25 1.30 6.78
C LEU A 73 0.04 2.10 6.67
N LEU A 74 0.77 1.95 5.56
CA LEU A 74 2.01 2.68 5.26
C LEU A 74 1.75 4.00 4.54
N LEU A 75 0.73 4.06 3.68
CA LEU A 75 0.58 5.17 2.74
C LEU A 75 -0.20 6.35 3.34
N PRO A 76 0.36 7.57 3.35
CA PRO A 76 -0.34 8.75 3.86
C PRO A 76 -1.52 9.12 2.95
N PRO A 77 -2.59 9.76 3.46
CA PRO A 77 -3.76 10.15 2.64
C PRO A 77 -3.43 10.99 1.40
N ARG A 78 -2.33 11.77 1.44
CA ARG A 78 -1.85 12.57 0.30
C ARG A 78 -1.45 11.70 -0.88
N LEU A 79 -0.85 10.54 -0.61
CA LEU A 79 -0.43 9.59 -1.63
C LEU A 79 -1.62 9.11 -2.46
N TRP A 80 -2.78 8.88 -1.84
CA TRP A 80 -3.97 8.49 -2.59
C TRP A 80 -4.42 9.57 -3.56
N ARG A 81 -4.36 10.84 -3.17
CA ARG A 81 -4.67 11.93 -4.08
C ARG A 81 -3.69 11.93 -5.26
N ASP A 82 -2.40 11.73 -5.00
CA ASP A 82 -1.38 11.77 -6.04
C ASP A 82 -1.52 10.53 -6.97
N PHE A 83 -1.76 9.34 -6.41
CA PHE A 83 -2.09 8.12 -7.15
C PHE A 83 -3.33 8.30 -8.05
N TRP A 84 -4.43 8.83 -7.51
CA TRP A 84 -5.65 9.05 -8.30
C TRP A 84 -5.55 10.22 -9.27
N SER A 85 -4.48 11.03 -9.19
CA SER A 85 -4.21 12.11 -10.15
C SER A 85 -3.48 11.65 -11.40
N LEU A 86 -2.91 10.44 -11.41
CA LEU A 86 -2.18 9.90 -12.56
C LEU A 86 -3.12 9.74 -13.77
N CYS A 87 -2.65 10.09 -14.96
CA CYS A 87 -3.38 9.95 -16.22
C CYS A 87 -3.27 8.52 -16.78
N LEU A 88 -3.71 7.54 -15.99
CA LEU A 88 -3.65 6.12 -16.36
C LEU A 88 -5.03 5.51 -16.61
N PRO A 89 -5.14 4.49 -17.48
CA PRO A 89 -6.38 3.75 -17.65
C PRO A 89 -6.83 3.07 -16.34
N ALA A 90 -8.15 2.99 -16.12
CA ALA A 90 -8.72 2.33 -14.93
C ALA A 90 -8.24 0.87 -14.73
N LYS A 91 -7.96 0.16 -15.83
CA LYS A 91 -7.41 -1.21 -15.82
C LYS A 91 -6.02 -1.31 -15.19
N THR A 92 -5.25 -0.21 -15.18
CA THR A 92 -3.93 -0.12 -14.55
C THR A 92 -4.05 0.14 -13.05
N PHE A 93 -5.00 0.99 -12.64
CA PHE A 93 -5.20 1.35 -11.24
C PHE A 93 -5.63 0.17 -10.37
N THR A 94 -6.50 -0.70 -10.86
CA THR A 94 -7.02 -1.82 -10.05
C THR A 94 -5.91 -2.75 -9.53
N PRO A 95 -5.02 -3.31 -10.38
CA PRO A 95 -3.95 -4.15 -9.89
C PRO A 95 -2.92 -3.38 -9.06
N TRP A 96 -2.63 -2.12 -9.39
CA TRP A 96 -1.65 -1.34 -8.63
C TRP A 96 -2.20 -0.98 -7.25
N TRP A 97 -3.48 -0.64 -7.16
CA TRP A 97 -4.18 -0.46 -5.88
C TRP A 97 -4.13 -1.74 -5.03
N ARG A 98 -4.32 -2.92 -5.63
CA ARG A 98 -4.19 -4.20 -4.89
C ARG A 98 -2.76 -4.44 -4.40
N LEU A 99 -1.75 -4.06 -5.18
CA LEU A 99 -0.34 -4.08 -4.75
C LEU A 99 -0.15 -3.15 -3.54
N LEU A 100 -0.57 -1.90 -3.63
CA LEU A 100 -0.49 -0.89 -2.55
C LEU A 100 -1.31 -1.28 -1.30
N HIS A 101 -2.24 -2.21 -1.42
CA HIS A 101 -2.99 -2.74 -0.29
C HIS A 101 -2.42 -4.05 0.28
N GLY A 102 -1.54 -4.74 -0.44
CA GLY A 102 -0.98 -6.04 -0.05
C GLY A 102 -1.96 -7.18 -0.28
N HIS A 103 -2.75 -7.09 -1.35
CA HIS A 103 -3.84 -8.00 -1.69
C HIS A 103 -3.68 -8.67 -3.07
N LEU A 104 -2.45 -8.82 -3.57
CA LEU A 104 -2.19 -9.56 -4.80
C LEU A 104 -2.43 -11.08 -4.64
N SER A 105 -2.92 -11.74 -5.67
CA SER A 105 -3.15 -13.19 -5.65
C SER A 105 -1.86 -13.97 -5.95
N VAL A 106 -0.82 -13.78 -5.13
CA VAL A 106 0.49 -14.44 -5.27
C VAL A 106 0.44 -15.94 -4.95
N GLN A 107 1.31 -16.77 -5.56
CA GLN A 107 1.25 -18.23 -5.34
C GLN A 107 1.39 -18.64 -3.88
N THR A 108 2.26 -18.00 -3.10
CA THR A 108 2.40 -18.31 -1.66
C THR A 108 1.09 -18.14 -0.90
N ARG A 109 0.36 -17.04 -1.14
CA ARG A 109 -0.94 -16.75 -0.53
C ARG A 109 -2.01 -17.74 -1.00
N LEU A 110 -2.06 -18.02 -2.30
CA LEU A 110 -3.02 -18.96 -2.87
C LEU A 110 -2.80 -20.39 -2.37
N HIS A 111 -1.54 -20.85 -2.30
CA HIS A 111 -1.16 -22.13 -1.73
C HIS A 111 -1.60 -22.26 -0.27
N ASN A 112 -1.37 -21.23 0.54
CA ASN A 112 -1.77 -21.24 1.95
C ASN A 112 -3.29 -21.27 2.16
N ILE A 113 -4.07 -20.67 1.26
CA ILE A 113 -5.54 -20.66 1.34
C ILE A 113 -6.14 -21.97 0.82
N ASN A 114 -5.63 -22.50 -0.29
CA ASN A 114 -6.18 -23.69 -0.93
C ASN A 114 -5.07 -24.54 -1.58
N ARG A 115 -4.44 -25.40 -0.78
CA ARG A 115 -3.38 -26.32 -1.22
C ARG A 115 -3.83 -27.34 -2.26
N VAL A 116 -5.13 -27.66 -2.32
CA VAL A 116 -5.66 -28.61 -3.30
C VAL A 116 -5.63 -27.99 -4.70
N ARG A 117 -6.08 -26.73 -4.82
CA ARG A 117 -6.09 -26.02 -6.12
C ARG A 117 -4.71 -25.45 -6.48
N HIS A 118 -3.91 -25.09 -5.47
CA HIS A 118 -2.59 -24.51 -5.64
C HIS A 118 -1.58 -25.37 -4.87
N PRO A 119 -1.06 -26.47 -5.46
CA PRO A 119 -0.24 -27.44 -4.75
C PRO A 119 1.17 -26.96 -4.39
N SER A 120 1.66 -25.90 -5.05
CA SER A 120 2.99 -25.34 -4.83
C SER A 120 2.93 -23.83 -4.58
N PRO A 121 3.75 -23.28 -3.66
CA PRO A 121 3.91 -21.84 -3.47
C PRO A 121 4.92 -21.21 -4.44
N LEU A 122 5.61 -22.01 -5.27
CA LEU A 122 6.66 -21.54 -6.17
C LEU A 122 6.09 -20.69 -7.31
N CYS A 123 6.89 -19.72 -7.75
CA CYS A 123 6.62 -18.93 -8.95
C CYS A 123 6.38 -19.83 -10.15
N LYS A 124 5.24 -19.64 -10.83
CA LYS A 124 4.91 -20.42 -12.04
C LYS A 124 5.83 -20.13 -13.22
N LEU A 125 6.56 -19.01 -13.19
CA LEU A 125 7.44 -18.62 -14.27
C LEU A 125 8.82 -19.26 -14.09
N CYS A 126 9.55 -18.94 -13.01
CA CYS A 126 10.91 -19.46 -12.82
C CYS A 126 10.96 -20.80 -12.09
N ILE A 127 9.96 -21.15 -11.27
CA ILE A 127 9.92 -22.39 -10.47
C ILE A 127 11.07 -22.49 -9.44
N GLU A 128 11.83 -21.41 -9.23
CA GLU A 128 13.03 -21.42 -8.36
C GLU A 128 12.74 -20.96 -6.92
N ALA A 129 11.79 -20.02 -6.75
CA ALA A 129 11.50 -19.40 -5.47
C ALA A 129 9.99 -19.31 -5.19
N PRO A 130 9.57 -19.30 -3.91
CA PRO A 130 8.21 -18.97 -3.53
C PRO A 130 7.79 -17.60 -4.08
N GLU A 131 6.61 -17.49 -4.69
CA GLU A 131 6.13 -16.21 -5.20
C GLU A 131 5.37 -15.44 -4.12
N ASP A 132 6.02 -14.41 -3.58
CA ASP A 132 5.41 -13.34 -2.79
C ASP A 132 5.15 -12.10 -3.68
N GLU A 133 4.73 -10.97 -3.09
CA GLU A 133 4.38 -9.77 -3.86
C GLU A 133 5.60 -9.17 -4.57
N TYR A 134 6.76 -9.19 -3.92
CA TYR A 134 8.01 -8.73 -4.52
C TYR A 134 8.39 -9.62 -5.72
N HIS A 135 8.40 -10.94 -5.55
CA HIS A 135 8.75 -11.89 -6.59
C HIS A 135 7.71 -11.93 -7.74
N MET A 136 6.44 -11.65 -7.44
CA MET A 136 5.39 -11.53 -8.44
C MET A 136 5.62 -10.32 -9.36
N ILE A 137 6.15 -9.20 -8.85
CA ILE A 137 6.27 -7.96 -9.61
C ILE A 137 7.68 -7.73 -10.16
N ILE A 138 8.74 -7.97 -9.38
CA ILE A 138 10.12 -7.65 -9.76
C ILE A 138 11.07 -8.83 -9.52
N GLY A 139 11.08 -9.42 -8.32
CA GLY A 139 12.12 -10.35 -7.86
C GLY A 139 12.24 -11.69 -8.60
N CYS A 140 11.42 -11.93 -9.61
CA CYS A 140 11.59 -13.06 -10.54
C CYS A 140 12.55 -12.65 -11.65
N GLY A 141 13.61 -13.42 -11.93
CA GLY A 141 14.65 -13.03 -12.90
C GLY A 141 14.11 -12.63 -14.29
N MET A 142 13.06 -13.31 -14.77
CA MET A 142 12.41 -12.94 -16.03
C MET A 142 11.67 -11.59 -15.99
N LYS A 143 11.11 -11.23 -14.84
CA LYS A 143 10.41 -9.96 -14.61
C LYS A 143 11.40 -8.83 -14.32
N SER A 144 12.46 -9.11 -13.57
CA SER A 144 13.60 -8.20 -13.38
C SER A 144 14.21 -7.80 -14.74
N LEU A 145 14.42 -8.74 -15.65
CA LEU A 145 14.87 -8.44 -17.02
C LEU A 145 13.91 -7.52 -17.79
N PHE A 146 12.59 -7.69 -17.63
CA PHE A 146 11.61 -6.79 -18.23
C PHE A 146 11.75 -5.37 -17.68
N TRP A 147 11.87 -5.23 -16.36
CA TRP A 147 12.08 -3.93 -15.74
C TRP A 147 13.38 -3.28 -16.19
N TYR A 148 14.46 -4.04 -16.27
CA TYR A 148 15.74 -3.56 -16.81
C TYR A 148 15.59 -3.01 -18.25
N GLU A 149 14.90 -3.74 -19.15
CA GLU A 149 14.64 -3.27 -20.51
C GLU A 149 13.82 -1.97 -20.53
N VAL A 150 12.77 -1.87 -19.71
CA VAL A 150 11.94 -0.66 -19.56
C VAL A 150 12.76 0.53 -19.06
N ILE A 151 13.45 0.36 -17.92
CA ILE A 151 14.21 1.43 -17.28
C ILE A 151 15.34 1.91 -18.19
N SER A 152 16.05 0.99 -18.83
CA SER A 152 17.12 1.34 -19.77
C SER A 152 16.58 2.07 -21.00
N HIS A 153 15.41 1.67 -21.53
CA HIS A 153 14.81 2.33 -22.68
C HIS A 153 14.38 3.76 -22.37
N LEU A 154 13.89 4.00 -21.15
CA LEU A 154 13.45 5.32 -20.69
C LEU A 154 14.61 6.21 -20.20
N GLY A 155 15.86 5.72 -20.20
CA GLY A 155 17.00 6.49 -19.69
C GLY A 155 16.94 6.72 -18.17
N LEU A 156 16.27 5.84 -17.42
CA LEU A 156 16.02 5.98 -15.98
C LEU A 156 16.99 5.15 -15.11
N THR A 157 18.06 4.61 -15.70
CA THR A 157 19.00 3.70 -15.02
C THR A 157 19.65 4.32 -13.78
N ASP A 158 19.99 5.61 -13.84
CA ASP A 158 20.61 6.31 -12.70
C ASP A 158 19.63 6.48 -11.53
N LEU A 159 18.34 6.62 -11.84
CA LEU A 159 17.27 6.75 -10.85
C LEU A 159 16.87 5.39 -10.26
N PHE A 160 16.93 4.34 -11.08
CA PHE A 160 16.55 2.97 -10.70
C PHE A 160 17.69 1.99 -10.96
N PRO A 161 18.78 2.04 -10.18
CA PRO A 161 19.93 1.17 -10.38
C PRO A 161 19.68 -0.28 -9.95
N THR A 162 18.62 -0.54 -9.18
CA THR A 162 18.32 -1.85 -8.62
C THR A 162 16.83 -2.18 -8.68
N ASP A 163 16.51 -3.47 -8.67
CA ASP A 163 15.16 -4.01 -8.50
C ASP A 163 14.46 -3.43 -7.25
N ASP A 164 15.20 -3.30 -6.14
CA ASP A 164 14.69 -2.73 -4.89
C ASP A 164 14.28 -1.25 -5.04
N ALA A 165 15.00 -0.47 -5.83
CA ALA A 165 14.64 0.92 -6.09
C ALA A 165 13.28 1.00 -6.79
N ILE A 166 13.09 0.22 -7.86
CA ILE A 166 11.81 0.15 -8.59
C ILE A 166 10.69 -0.34 -7.67
N TRP A 167 10.96 -1.35 -6.83
CA TRP A 167 9.98 -1.89 -5.89
C TRP A 167 9.51 -0.84 -4.89
N ILE A 168 10.45 -0.09 -4.31
CA ILE A 168 10.14 0.95 -3.35
C ILE A 168 9.24 1.98 -4.02
N GLU A 169 9.58 2.47 -5.20
CA GLU A 169 8.73 3.44 -5.91
C GLU A 169 7.32 2.93 -6.19
N LEU A 170 7.19 1.70 -6.69
CA LEU A 170 5.88 1.11 -6.99
C LEU A 170 5.03 0.94 -5.72
N THR A 171 5.64 0.89 -4.54
CA THR A 171 4.96 0.61 -3.28
C THR A 171 4.84 1.82 -2.36
N THR A 172 5.61 2.88 -2.58
CA THR A 172 5.61 4.13 -1.79
C THR A 172 5.21 5.36 -2.59
N LEU A 173 5.25 5.32 -3.93
CA LEU A 173 5.08 6.45 -4.84
C LEU A 173 6.03 7.65 -4.56
N HIS A 174 7.12 7.42 -3.83
CA HIS A 174 8.11 8.42 -3.45
C HIS A 174 9.50 7.82 -3.56
N ASP A 175 10.46 8.65 -3.94
CA ASP A 175 11.85 8.24 -4.03
C ASP A 175 12.43 7.80 -2.66
N GLN A 176 13.62 7.22 -2.68
CA GLN A 176 14.36 6.80 -1.48
C GLN A 176 14.56 7.95 -0.46
N GLU A 177 14.48 9.19 -0.93
CA GLU A 177 14.69 10.42 -0.17
C GLU A 177 13.35 11.07 0.26
N HIS A 178 12.22 10.42 -0.03
CA HIS A 178 10.85 10.88 0.20
C HIS A 178 10.43 12.12 -0.59
N ASN A 179 11.10 12.42 -1.69
CA ASN A 179 10.63 13.41 -2.65
C ASN A 179 9.57 12.79 -3.57
N LEU A 180 8.69 13.64 -4.07
CA LEU A 180 7.73 13.24 -5.09
C LEU A 180 8.48 12.98 -6.40
N LEU A 181 8.43 11.74 -6.87
CA LEU A 181 8.78 11.45 -8.25
C LEU A 181 7.93 12.31 -9.19
N GLY A 182 8.52 12.68 -10.33
CA GLY A 182 7.77 13.32 -11.39
C GLY A 182 6.56 12.47 -11.77
N ILE A 183 5.39 13.10 -11.89
CA ILE A 183 4.12 12.42 -12.24
C ILE A 183 4.30 11.54 -13.49
N SER A 184 5.04 12.04 -14.49
CA SER A 184 5.33 11.30 -15.73
C SER A 184 6.10 9.98 -15.48
N ILE A 185 7.03 9.96 -14.51
CA ILE A 185 7.78 8.74 -14.15
C ILE A 185 6.83 7.73 -13.49
N LEU A 186 5.98 8.18 -12.57
CA LEU A 186 4.97 7.32 -11.94
C LEU A 186 3.98 6.75 -12.96
N GLU A 187 3.58 7.55 -13.94
CA GLU A 187 2.72 7.08 -15.04
C GLU A 187 3.41 6.00 -15.87
N LEU A 188 4.70 6.17 -16.19
CA LEU A 188 5.49 5.16 -16.93
C LEU A 188 5.67 3.86 -16.13
N LEU A 189 5.99 3.97 -14.84
CA LEU A 189 6.09 2.80 -13.96
C LEU A 189 4.75 2.08 -13.85
N GLY A 190 3.64 2.83 -13.72
CA GLY A 190 2.29 2.27 -13.71
C GLY A 190 1.91 1.57 -15.02
N ALA A 191 2.29 2.17 -16.16
CA ALA A 191 2.11 1.58 -17.48
C ALA A 191 2.88 0.27 -17.62
N ALA A 192 4.17 0.26 -17.29
CA ALA A 192 5.02 -0.94 -17.31
C ALA A 192 4.47 -2.03 -16.38
N PHE A 193 4.03 -1.65 -15.17
CA PHE A 193 3.38 -2.55 -14.23
C PHE A 193 2.10 -3.16 -14.82
N SER A 194 1.29 -2.39 -15.55
CA SER A 194 0.09 -2.90 -16.23
C SER A 194 0.43 -3.94 -17.30
N SER A 195 1.45 -3.68 -18.13
CA SER A 195 1.90 -4.64 -19.15
C SER A 195 2.39 -5.94 -18.52
N LEU A 196 3.21 -5.84 -17.46
CA LEU A 196 3.67 -6.99 -16.68
C LEU A 196 2.50 -7.78 -16.09
N TRP A 197 1.54 -7.08 -15.47
CA TRP A 197 0.38 -7.69 -14.83
C TRP A 197 -0.43 -8.53 -15.84
N GLN A 198 -0.75 -7.95 -16.99
CA GLN A 198 -1.51 -8.64 -18.04
C GLN A 198 -0.80 -9.89 -18.52
N HIS A 199 0.51 -9.81 -18.78
CA HIS A 199 1.29 -10.95 -19.26
C HIS A 199 1.48 -12.02 -18.19
N HIS A 200 1.71 -11.63 -16.94
CA HIS A 200 1.82 -12.58 -15.83
C HIS A 200 0.56 -13.44 -15.69
N TRP A 201 -0.62 -12.81 -15.75
CA TRP A 201 -1.88 -13.53 -15.67
C TRP A 201 -2.21 -14.31 -16.94
N GLY A 202 -1.81 -13.83 -18.12
CA GLY A 202 -1.86 -14.62 -19.34
C GLY A 202 -1.04 -15.91 -19.23
N CYS A 203 0.16 -15.84 -18.64
CA CYS A 203 0.96 -17.04 -18.39
C CYS A 203 0.32 -17.96 -17.34
N THR A 204 -0.23 -17.37 -16.28
CA THR A 204 -0.73 -18.13 -15.11
C THR A 204 -2.10 -18.77 -15.32
N LEU A 205 -2.98 -18.14 -16.12
CA LEU A 205 -4.37 -18.56 -16.36
C LEU A 205 -4.55 -19.21 -17.73
N GLU A 206 -3.80 -18.77 -18.75
CA GLU A 206 -3.95 -19.21 -20.14
C GLU A 206 -2.76 -20.06 -20.62
N ASP A 207 -1.84 -20.41 -19.72
CA ASP A 207 -0.66 -21.24 -19.99
C ASP A 207 0.25 -20.70 -21.12
N LYS A 208 0.23 -19.38 -21.32
CA LYS A 208 1.12 -18.71 -22.27
C LYS A 208 2.55 -18.74 -21.76
N ALA A 209 3.51 -18.92 -22.66
CA ALA A 209 4.93 -18.83 -22.31
C ALA A 209 5.33 -17.38 -22.04
N TRP A 210 6.00 -17.11 -20.92
CA TRP A 210 6.60 -15.81 -20.66
C TRP A 210 7.76 -15.56 -21.62
N ARG A 211 7.76 -14.40 -22.28
CA ARG A 211 8.87 -13.93 -23.10
C ARG A 211 9.08 -12.45 -22.87
N THR A 212 10.13 -12.09 -22.14
CA THR A 212 10.44 -10.70 -21.73
C THR A 212 10.34 -9.71 -22.89
N ARG A 213 10.93 -10.04 -24.03
CA ARG A 213 10.85 -9.20 -25.24
C ARG A 213 9.42 -8.92 -25.73
N ILE A 214 8.53 -9.92 -25.66
CA ILE A 214 7.13 -9.72 -26.08
C ILE A 214 6.44 -8.76 -25.10
N VAL A 215 6.65 -8.95 -23.80
CA VAL A 215 6.07 -8.06 -22.77
C VAL A 215 6.58 -6.63 -22.97
N PHE A 216 7.86 -6.47 -23.25
CA PHE A 216 8.49 -5.18 -23.53
C PHE A 216 7.95 -4.54 -24.82
N SER A 217 7.86 -5.28 -25.93
CA SER A 217 7.25 -4.77 -27.17
C SER A 217 5.80 -4.35 -26.97
N SER A 218 4.99 -5.14 -26.26
CA SER A 218 3.62 -4.75 -25.93
C SER A 218 3.56 -3.49 -25.06
N PHE A 219 4.49 -3.32 -24.11
CA PHE A 219 4.61 -2.06 -23.36
C PHE A 219 4.86 -0.86 -24.29
N LEU A 220 5.82 -0.98 -25.22
CA LEU A 220 6.13 0.09 -26.17
C LEU A 220 4.93 0.43 -27.07
N GLU A 221 4.22 -0.59 -27.56
CA GLU A 221 3.07 -0.42 -28.45
C GLU A 221 1.87 0.21 -27.72
N ASP A 222 1.46 -0.40 -26.59
CA ASP A 222 0.29 0.00 -25.82
C ASP A 222 0.43 1.39 -25.20
N HIS A 223 1.67 1.80 -24.91
CA HIS A 223 1.99 3.05 -24.21
C HIS A 223 2.81 4.04 -25.05
N SER A 224 2.89 3.83 -26.37
CA SER A 224 3.66 4.64 -27.31
C SER A 224 3.50 6.16 -27.14
N LYS A 225 2.25 6.64 -26.96
CA LYS A 225 1.96 8.08 -26.75
C LYS A 225 2.53 8.64 -25.45
N LEU A 226 2.45 7.85 -24.37
CA LEU A 226 2.99 8.24 -23.06
C LEU A 226 4.51 8.28 -23.12
N ILE A 227 5.11 7.26 -23.75
CA ILE A 227 6.57 7.14 -23.91
C ILE A 227 7.11 8.26 -24.78
N SER A 228 6.50 8.56 -25.94
CA SER A 228 6.94 9.65 -26.80
C SER A 228 6.87 10.99 -26.08
N SER A 229 5.75 11.26 -25.39
CA SER A 229 5.60 12.48 -24.61
C SER A 229 6.63 12.63 -23.49
N PHE A 230 7.20 11.53 -22.99
CA PHE A 230 8.24 11.57 -21.98
C PHE A 230 9.63 11.80 -22.58
N LEU A 231 9.94 11.13 -23.69
CA LEU A 231 11.25 11.23 -24.35
C LEU A 231 11.44 12.55 -25.12
N ASP A 232 10.35 13.23 -25.48
CA ASP A 232 10.38 14.52 -26.17
C ASP A 232 10.54 15.74 -25.20
N MET A 233 10.55 15.52 -23.89
CA MET A 233 10.78 16.55 -22.85
C MET A 233 12.27 16.78 -22.58
#